data_AF-A0A3M8A4F6-F1
#
_entry.id   AF-A0A3M8A4F6-F1
#
_cell.length_a   1.000
_cell.length_b   1.000
_cell.length_c   1.000
_cell.angle_alpha   90.00
_cell.angle_beta   90.00
_cell.angle_gamma   90.00
#
_symmetry.space_group_name_H-M   'P 1'
#
loop_
_entity.id
_entity.type
_entity.pdbx_description
1 polymer ?
#
loop_
_entity_poly.entity_id
_entity_poly.type
_entity_poly.pdbx_seq_one_letter_code
_entity_poly.pdbx_strand_id
1 'polypeptide(L)' 'ENANGLLREFFPKGKDFAEVSEEELIQALELINNRPRKCLGWKTAYESFMEALSHLS' A
#
# COMPACT_ATOMS: atom_id res chain seq x y z
N GLU A 1 8.93 6.05 4.39
CA GLU A 1 8.03 4.92 4.70
C GLU A 1 8.45 3.73 3.85
N ASN A 2 8.46 2.51 4.39
CA ASN A 2 8.88 1.31 3.66
C ASN A 2 7.65 0.40 3.46
N ALA A 3 7.43 -0.12 2.25
CA ALA A 3 6.31 -1.01 1.92
C ALA A 3 6.22 -2.21 2.87
N ASN A 4 7.36 -2.78 3.25
CA ASN A 4 7.40 -3.86 4.23
C ASN A 4 6.91 -3.43 5.62
N GLY A 5 7.23 -2.20 6.03
CA GLY A 5 6.74 -1.64 7.29
C GLY A 5 5.22 -1.48 7.29
N LEU A 6 4.66 -1.02 6.16
CA LEU A 6 3.22 -0.86 5.98
C LEU A 6 2.47 -2.19 6.03
N LEU A 7 2.97 -3.22 5.35
CA LEU A 7 2.37 -4.56 5.44
C LEU A 7 2.41 -5.10 6.87
N ARG A 8 3.44 -4.75 7.66
CA ARG A 8 3.54 -5.17 9.07
C ARG A 8 2.58 -4.44 10.01
N GLU A 9 1.90 -3.38 9.57
CA GLU A 9 0.77 -2.80 10.31
C GLU A 9 -0.47 -3.72 10.28
N PHE A 10 -0.60 -4.54 9.23
CA PHE A 10 -1.71 -5.48 9.03
C PHE A 10 -1.33 -6.93 9.38
N PHE A 11 -0.10 -7.33 9.03
CA PHE A 11 0.40 -8.70 9.22
C PHE A 11 1.63 -8.69 10.15
N PRO A 12 1.42 -8.74 11.48
CA PRO A 12 2.51 -8.59 12.45
C PRO A 12 3.61 -9.63 12.25
N LYS A 13 4.81 -9.33 12.77
CA LYS A 13 5.95 -10.25 12.66
C LYS A 13 5.59 -11.63 13.23
N GLY A 14 5.99 -12.68 12.52
CA GLY A 14 5.65 -14.06 12.88
C GLY A 14 4.36 -14.58 12.24
N LYS A 15 3.52 -13.72 11.66
CA LYS A 15 2.42 -14.18 10.79
C LYS A 15 3.02 -14.77 9.51
N ASP A 16 2.67 -16.01 9.23
CA ASP A 16 2.99 -16.65 7.95
C ASP A 16 2.11 -16.02 6.86
N PHE A 17 2.74 -15.54 5.80
CA PHE A 17 2.04 -14.96 4.66
C PHE A 17 1.35 -16.03 3.83
N ALA A 18 1.76 -17.30 3.92
CA ALA A 18 1.05 -18.41 3.26
C ALA A 18 -0.35 -18.65 3.85
N GLU A 19 -0.60 -18.16 5.07
CA GLU A 19 -1.90 -18.24 5.74
C GLU A 19 -2.75 -16.98 5.57
N VAL A 20 -2.26 -15.97 4.86
CA VAL A 20 -3.02 -14.74 4.59
C VAL A 20 -3.89 -14.99 3.38
N SER A 21 -5.20 -14.78 3.53
CA SER A 21 -6.12 -14.95 2.40
C SER A 21 -5.88 -13.85 1.36
N GLU A 22 -6.23 -14.12 0.11
CA GLU A 22 -6.12 -13.12 -0.95
C GLU A 22 -6.98 -11.89 -0.63
N GLU A 23 -8.17 -12.08 -0.06
CA GLU A 23 -9.06 -11.01 0.36
C GLU A 23 -8.46 -10.15 1.47
N GLU A 24 -7.83 -10.75 2.48
CA GLU A 24 -7.12 -10.02 3.54
C GLU A 24 -5.98 -9.18 2.97
N LEU A 25 -5.23 -9.76 2.03
CA LEU A 25 -4.13 -9.06 1.37
C LEU A 25 -4.65 -7.89 0.52
N ILE A 26 -5.71 -8.10 -0.26
CA ILE A 26 -6.33 -7.04 -1.08
C ILE A 26 -6.81 -5.90 -0.20
N GLN A 27 -7.52 -6.19 0.90
CA GLN A 27 -8.00 -5.16 1.83
C GLN A 27 -6.84 -4.35 2.43
N ALA A 28 -5.75 -5.00 2.83
CA ALA A 28 -4.56 -4.31 3.32
C ALA A 28 -3.95 -3.40 2.24
N LEU A 29 -3.84 -3.88 1.01
CA LEU A 29 -3.30 -3.13 -0.12
C LEU A 29 -4.17 -1.93 -0.49
N GLU A 30 -5.50 -2.07 -0.49
CA GLU A 30 -6.43 -0.96 -0.73
C GLU A 30 -6.23 0.14 0.32
N LEU A 31 -6.15 -0.21 1.59
CA LEU A 31 -5.92 0.75 2.68
C LEU A 31 -4.54 1.39 2.59
N ILE A 32 -3.51 0.63 2.23
CA ILE A 32 -2.14 1.13 2.06
C ILE A 32 -2.07 2.14 0.91
N ASN A 33 -2.64 1.78 -0.24
CA ASN A 33 -2.54 2.54 -1.48
C ASN A 33 -3.40 3.80 -1.46
N ASN A 34 -4.52 3.79 -0.73
CA ASN A 34 -5.42 4.94 -0.55
C ASN A 34 -5.08 5.81 0.67
N ARG A 35 -4.02 5.49 1.44
CA ARG A 35 -3.61 6.34 2.56
C ARG A 35 -2.86 7.58 2.07
N PRO A 36 -3.29 8.81 2.41
CA PRO A 36 -2.53 10.03 2.14
C PRO A 36 -1.15 10.00 2.79
N ARG A 37 -0.09 10.31 2.03
CA ARG A 37 1.30 10.32 2.54
C ARG A 37 1.90 11.71 2.47
N LYS A 38 2.42 12.20 3.60
CA LYS A 38 3.10 13.51 3.68
C LYS A 38 4.26 13.64 2.68
N CYS A 39 5.00 12.55 2.42
CA CYS A 39 6.11 12.55 1.45
C CYS A 39 5.64 12.66 -0.01
N LEU A 40 4.37 12.40 -0.29
CA LEU A 40 3.74 12.58 -1.61
C LEU A 40 2.91 13.88 -1.66
N GLY A 41 3.20 14.85 -0.80
CA GLY A 41 2.41 16.08 -0.71
C GLY A 41 0.97 15.83 -0.26
N TRP A 42 0.75 14.82 0.58
CA TRP A 42 -0.56 14.34 1.03
C TRP A 42 -1.41 13.67 -0.05
N LYS A 43 -0.86 13.37 -1.23
CA LYS A 43 -1.46 12.42 -2.17
C LYS A 43 -1.36 11.00 -1.65
N THR A 44 -2.24 10.15 -2.14
CA THR A 44 -2.18 8.70 -1.98
C THR A 44 -1.13 8.10 -2.94
N ALA A 45 -0.71 6.86 -2.68
CA ALA A 45 0.20 6.17 -3.59
C ALA A 45 -0.48 5.91 -4.95
N TYR A 46 -1.78 5.59 -4.92
CA TYR A 46 -2.59 5.41 -6.12
C TYR A 46 -2.63 6.67 -6.99
N GLU A 47 -2.96 7.83 -6.41
CA GLU A 47 -3.00 9.10 -7.16
C GLU A 47 -1.64 9.44 -7.78
N SER A 48 -0.56 9.28 -7.00
CA SER A 48 0.80 9.58 -7.47
C SER A 48 1.22 8.65 -8.61
N PHE A 49 0.80 7.38 -8.55
CA PHE A 49 1.05 6.41 -9.62
C PHE A 49 0.28 6.75 -10.89
N MET A 50 -1.01 7.09 -10.77
CA MET A 50 -1.84 7.48 -11.92
C MET A 50 -1.34 8.76 -12.60
N GLU A 51 -0.86 9.73 -11.82
CA GLU A 51 -0.20 10.94 -12.34
C GLU A 51 1.10 10.61 -13.07
N ALA A 52 1.94 9.72 -12.51
CA ALA A 52 3.15 9.28 -13.20
C ALA A 52 2.85 8.57 -14.54
N LEU A 53 1.79 7.75 -14.59
CA LEU A 53 1.34 7.08 -15.81
C LEU A 53 0.85 8.06 -16.88
N SER A 54 0.15 9.13 -16.50
CA SER A 54 -0.36 10.12 -17.47
C SER A 54 0.75 10.93 -18.13
N HIS A 55 1.93 11.02 -17.51
CA HIS A 55 3.11 11.66 -18.09
C HIS A 55 3.89 10.74 -19.04
N LEU A 56 3.55 9.45 -19.11
CA LEU A 56 4.18 8.46 -19.98
C LEU A 56 3.41 8.22 -21.29
N SER A 57 2.20 8.78 -21.42
CA SER A 57 1.38 8.75 -22.64
C SER A 57 1.58 10.00 -23.49
#